data_AF-X6IPF6-F1
#
_entry.id   AF-X6IPF6-F1
#
_cell.length_a   1.000
_cell.length_b   1.000
_cell.length_c   1.000
_cell.angle_alpha   90.00
_cell.angle_beta   90.00
_cell.angle_gamma   90.00
#
_symmetry.space_group_name_H-M   'P 1'
#
loop_
_entity.id
_entity.type
_entity.pdbx_description
1 polymer ?
#
loop_
_entity_poly.entity_id
_entity_poly.type
_entity_poly.pdbx_seq_one_letter_code
_entity_poly.pdbx_strand_id
1 'polypeptide(L)'
;MVRQDRSRRAAKASAAIGALVLASIFLAGCTTVSTANKDGWQNKTTAVPLDEAMRRQGFMPASMDCRIDGRQIYGSRFTWKPNPKNKRWEWQVGEPNFVAANRAAMLKLGLHRVSHKSVRDPATGQTVECAIWTN
;
A
#
# COMPACT_ATOMS: atom_id res chain seq x y z
N MET A 1 -32.51 10.87 33.51
CA MET A 1 -33.24 9.84 32.73
C MET A 1 -33.12 10.19 31.25
N VAL A 2 -32.43 9.34 30.46
CA VAL A 2 -32.68 8.87 29.07
C VAL A 2 -33.45 9.85 28.12
N ARG A 3 -33.04 10.24 26.89
CA ARG A 3 -32.50 9.48 25.73
C ARG A 3 -32.03 10.44 24.60
N GLN A 4 -31.13 9.92 23.76
CA GLN A 4 -30.75 10.32 22.39
C GLN A 4 -31.94 10.68 21.46
N ASP A 5 -31.77 11.52 20.44
CA ASP A 5 -31.33 11.09 19.09
C ASP A 5 -31.25 12.24 18.04
N ARG A 6 -30.35 12.05 17.05
CA ARG A 6 -30.38 12.50 15.65
C ARG A 6 -30.16 13.98 15.23
N SER A 7 -29.10 14.09 14.42
CA SER A 7 -29.15 14.46 13.00
C SER A 7 -28.60 15.83 12.56
N ARG A 8 -27.53 15.70 11.77
CA ARG A 8 -27.22 16.36 10.49
C ARG A 8 -26.36 17.63 10.50
N ARG A 9 -25.15 17.38 9.98
CA ARG A 9 -24.44 18.14 8.91
C ARG A 9 -23.97 19.55 9.26
N ALA A 10 -22.65 19.67 9.42
CA ALA A 10 -21.81 20.48 8.54
C ALA A 10 -20.33 20.28 8.91
N ALA A 11 -19.78 19.09 8.64
CA ALA A 11 -18.32 18.95 8.64
C ALA A 11 -17.83 19.48 7.28
N LYS A 12 -17.40 20.75 7.29
CA LYS A 12 -16.67 21.39 6.20
C LYS A 12 -15.52 20.47 5.78
N ALA A 13 -15.46 20.21 4.48
CA ALA A 13 -14.31 19.61 3.82
C ALA A 13 -13.08 20.48 4.08
N SER A 14 -12.21 20.03 4.98
CA SER A 14 -10.83 20.48 5.04
C SER A 14 -9.98 19.35 4.49
N ALA A 15 -9.50 19.55 3.27
CA ALA A 15 -8.44 18.75 2.66
C ALA A 15 -7.17 18.93 3.51
N ALA A 16 -7.02 18.09 4.52
CA ALA A 16 -5.75 17.93 5.22
C ALA A 16 -4.96 16.86 4.47
N ILE A 17 -4.06 17.30 3.59
CA ILE A 17 -2.91 16.49 3.18
C ILE A 17 -2.08 16.35 4.45
N GLY A 18 -2.39 15.32 5.23
CA GLY A 18 -1.73 15.04 6.50
C GLY A 18 -0.26 14.79 6.27
N ALA A 19 0.59 15.56 6.94
CA ALA A 19 2.01 15.34 7.00
C ALA A 19 2.30 13.88 7.37
N LEU A 20 2.94 13.14 6.45
CA LEU A 20 3.41 11.78 6.67
C LEU A 20 4.51 11.82 7.73
N VAL A 21 4.21 11.33 8.94
CA VAL A 21 5.22 11.14 9.98
C VAL A 21 6.06 9.93 9.62
N LEU A 22 7.29 10.17 9.16
CA LEU A 22 8.28 9.13 8.86
C LEU A 22 8.85 8.63 10.21
N ALA A 23 8.43 7.45 10.67
CA ALA A 23 9.05 6.79 11.81
C ALA A 23 10.26 5.99 11.30
N SER A 24 11.45 6.58 11.40
CA SER A 24 12.72 5.95 11.02
C SER A 24 13.21 5.02 12.14
N ILE A 25 13.22 3.70 11.94
CA ILE A 25 13.82 2.76 12.88
C ILE A 25 15.26 2.51 12.42
N PHE A 26 16.23 3.17 13.05
CA PHE A 26 17.66 2.98 12.77
C PHE A 26 18.21 1.79 13.57
N LEU A 27 18.01 0.57 13.08
CA LEU A 27 18.81 -0.58 13.47
C LEU A 27 19.96 -0.72 12.47
N ALA A 28 21.19 -0.45 12.92
CA ALA A 28 22.47 -0.65 12.23
C ALA A 28 22.41 -0.88 10.69
N GLY A 29 22.59 0.19 9.91
CA GLY A 29 22.93 0.09 8.47
C GLY A 29 21.78 -0.09 7.47
N CYS A 30 20.53 -0.27 7.90
CA CYS A 30 19.37 -0.33 7.00
C CYS A 30 18.41 0.83 7.28
N THR A 31 18.39 1.85 6.41
CA THR A 31 17.39 2.93 6.48
C THR A 31 16.04 2.43 5.97
N THR A 32 15.35 1.60 6.74
CA THR A 32 13.96 1.26 6.43
C THR A 32 13.04 2.35 6.95
N VAL A 33 12.17 2.84 6.07
CA VAL A 33 11.17 3.84 6.44
C VAL A 33 9.82 3.17 6.35
N SER A 34 9.09 3.14 7.46
CA SER A 34 7.69 2.76 7.44
C SER A 34 6.87 4.04 7.23
N THR A 35 6.08 4.09 6.16
CA THR A 35 5.11 5.18 5.96
C THR A 35 3.72 4.78 6.47
N ALA A 36 3.68 3.84 7.41
CA ALA A 36 2.45 3.53 8.14
C ALA A 36 2.13 4.70 9.07
N ASN A 37 1.14 5.53 8.72
CA ASN A 37 0.52 6.46 9.66
C ASN A 37 -0.39 5.69 10.64
N LYS A 38 -1.08 6.37 11.57
CA LYS A 38 -1.85 5.71 12.66
C LYS A 38 -2.90 4.70 12.19
N ASP A 39 -3.40 4.81 10.95
CA ASP A 39 -4.29 3.81 10.33
C ASP A 39 -3.54 2.85 9.39
N GLY A 40 -2.28 3.16 9.02
CA GLY A 40 -1.29 2.30 8.35
C GLY A 40 -1.58 1.88 6.92
N TRP A 41 -2.85 1.92 6.53
CA TRP A 41 -3.38 1.40 5.30
C TRP A 41 -3.67 2.52 4.31
N GLN A 42 -3.24 2.30 3.07
CA GLN A 42 -3.39 3.21 1.94
C GLN A 42 -4.37 2.59 0.95
N ASN A 43 -5.42 3.32 0.57
CA ASN A 43 -6.24 2.94 -0.56
C ASN A 43 -5.57 3.45 -1.86
N LYS A 44 -6.17 3.17 -3.03
CA LYS A 44 -5.59 3.60 -4.31
C LYS A 44 -5.27 5.11 -4.38
N THR A 45 -6.12 5.97 -3.82
CA THR A 45 -5.94 7.43 -3.88
C THR A 45 -4.76 7.94 -3.06
N THR A 46 -4.33 7.19 -2.05
CA THR A 46 -3.18 7.56 -1.20
C THR A 46 -1.94 6.72 -1.50
N ALA A 47 -2.10 5.47 -1.94
CA ALA A 47 -1.00 4.57 -2.28
C ALA A 47 -0.22 5.01 -3.52
N VAL A 48 -0.90 5.50 -4.57
CA VAL A 48 -0.23 5.95 -5.80
C VAL A 48 0.61 7.22 -5.58
N PRO A 49 0.11 8.29 -4.93
CA PRO A 49 0.95 9.45 -4.63
C PRO A 49 2.10 9.13 -3.68
N LEU A 50 1.90 8.20 -2.74
CA LEU A 50 2.94 7.71 -1.85
C LEU A 50 4.04 6.97 -2.64
N ASP A 51 3.67 6.07 -3.54
CA ASP A 51 4.58 5.37 -4.45
C ASP A 51 5.47 6.36 -5.22
N GLU A 52 4.86 7.36 -5.86
CA GLU A 52 5.58 8.37 -6.62
C GLU A 52 6.53 9.19 -5.72
N ALA A 53 6.10 9.56 -4.52
CA ALA A 53 6.94 10.27 -3.57
C ALA A 53 8.16 9.44 -3.16
N MET A 54 7.97 8.15 -2.87
CA MET A 54 9.06 7.25 -2.49
C MET A 54 10.00 6.96 -3.65
N ARG A 55 9.49 6.83 -4.89
CA ARG A 55 10.30 6.75 -6.10
C ARG A 55 11.19 7.99 -6.27
N ARG A 56 10.64 9.20 -6.12
CA ARG A 56 11.41 10.46 -6.20
C ARG A 56 12.50 10.55 -5.13
N GLN A 57 12.26 9.96 -3.96
CA GLN A 57 13.24 9.88 -2.87
C GLN A 57 14.23 8.72 -3.03
N GLY A 58 14.14 7.93 -4.09
CA GLY A 58 15.04 6.80 -4.34
C GLY A 58 14.79 5.60 -3.43
N PHE A 59 13.55 5.38 -3.01
CA PHE A 59 13.13 4.20 -2.24
C PHE A 59 12.40 3.17 -3.11
N MET A 60 12.35 1.94 -2.63
CA MET A 60 11.52 0.85 -3.16
C MET A 60 10.79 0.13 -2.01
N PRO A 61 9.67 -0.57 -2.28
CA PRO A 61 9.01 -1.40 -1.29
C PRO A 61 9.95 -2.54 -0.84
N ALA A 62 10.23 -2.60 0.46
CA ALA A 62 10.84 -3.75 1.11
C ALA A 62 9.81 -4.86 1.34
N SER A 63 8.60 -4.47 1.75
CA SER A 63 7.46 -5.37 1.93
C SER A 63 6.15 -4.64 1.66
N MET A 64 5.12 -5.40 1.35
CA MET A 64 3.75 -4.92 1.21
C MET A 64 2.80 -5.87 1.93
N ASP A 65 1.79 -5.32 2.58
CA ASP A 65 0.59 -6.03 3.03
C ASP A 65 -0.62 -5.55 2.23
N CYS A 66 -1.62 -6.41 2.09
CA CYS A 66 -2.91 -6.06 1.50
C CYS A 66 -4.08 -6.47 2.38
N ARG A 67 -5.20 -5.76 2.22
CA ARG A 67 -6.50 -6.10 2.81
C ARG A 67 -7.62 -5.65 1.90
N ILE A 68 -8.82 -6.15 2.18
CA ILE A 68 -10.06 -5.58 1.68
C ILE A 68 -10.52 -4.51 2.70
N ASP A 69 -10.80 -3.31 2.22
CA ASP A 69 -11.14 -2.13 3.04
C ASP A 69 -12.55 -1.61 2.65
N GLY A 70 -13.51 -2.54 2.65
CA GLY A 70 -14.85 -2.35 2.10
C GLY A 70 -15.01 -3.00 0.72
N ARG A 71 -16.15 -2.76 0.07
CA ARG A 71 -16.48 -3.42 -1.20
C ARG A 71 -15.55 -2.94 -2.32
N GLN A 72 -14.66 -3.81 -2.80
CA GLN A 72 -13.71 -3.54 -3.90
C GLN A 72 -12.71 -2.39 -3.65
N ILE A 73 -12.55 -1.97 -2.40
CA ILE A 73 -11.47 -1.06 -2.02
C ILE A 73 -10.37 -1.93 -1.43
N TYR A 74 -9.18 -1.87 -2.03
CA TYR A 74 -8.02 -2.59 -1.50
C TYR A 74 -7.16 -1.64 -0.68
N GLY A 75 -6.88 -2.04 0.56
CA GLY A 75 -5.89 -1.41 1.40
C GLY A 75 -4.51 -2.01 1.11
N SER A 76 -3.50 -1.16 1.09
CA SER A 76 -2.10 -1.52 0.94
C SER A 76 -1.27 -0.88 2.05
N ARG A 77 -0.31 -1.59 2.61
CA ARG A 77 0.63 -1.04 3.60
C ARG A 77 2.03 -1.39 3.16
N PHE A 78 2.92 -0.40 3.17
CA PHE A 78 4.28 -0.54 2.65
C PHE A 78 5.31 -0.30 3.74
N THR A 79 6.37 -1.12 3.71
CA THR A 79 7.65 -0.78 4.31
C THR A 79 8.62 -0.46 3.18
N TRP A 80 9.38 0.61 3.32
CA TRP A 80 10.29 1.09 2.29
C TRP A 80 11.75 0.87 2.68
N LYS A 81 12.59 0.72 1.67
CA LYS A 81 14.06 0.65 1.79
C LYS A 81 14.69 1.45 0.65
N PRO A 82 15.96 1.85 0.76
CA PRO A 82 16.66 2.50 -0.35
C PRO A 82 16.62 1.60 -1.59
N ASN A 83 16.31 2.20 -2.73
CA ASN A 83 16.34 1.52 -4.02
C ASN A 83 17.80 1.41 -4.48
N PRO A 84 18.34 0.20 -4.69
CA PRO A 84 19.69 0.04 -5.22
C PRO A 84 19.81 0.66 -6.63
N LYS A 85 21.03 1.05 -7.02
CA LYS A 85 21.27 1.60 -8.36
C LYS A 85 20.76 0.63 -9.45
N ASN A 86 20.15 1.19 -10.48
CA ASN A 86 19.63 0.47 -11.66
C ASN A 86 18.52 -0.56 -11.37
N LYS A 87 17.91 -0.52 -10.17
CA LYS A 87 16.75 -1.34 -9.86
C LYS A 87 15.45 -0.65 -10.24
N ARG A 88 14.67 -1.34 -11.06
CA ARG A 88 13.29 -1.00 -11.41
C ARG A 88 12.37 -1.90 -10.62
N TRP A 89 11.25 -1.35 -10.20
CA TRP A 89 10.29 -2.11 -9.41
C TRP A 89 8.87 -1.67 -9.71
N GLU A 90 7.94 -2.59 -9.49
CA GLU A 90 6.50 -2.40 -9.60
C GLU A 90 5.79 -3.10 -8.44
N TRP A 91 4.61 -2.64 -8.10
CA TRP A 91 3.74 -3.29 -7.12
C TRP A 91 2.33 -3.43 -7.66
N GLN A 92 1.60 -4.41 -7.14
CA GLN A 92 0.23 -4.69 -7.55
C GLN A 92 -0.59 -5.08 -6.33
N VAL A 93 -1.81 -4.58 -6.23
CA VAL A 93 -2.83 -5.05 -5.28
C VAL A 93 -4.15 -5.23 -6.00
N GLY A 94 -4.87 -6.31 -5.72
CA GLY A 94 -6.19 -6.55 -6.31
C GLY A 94 -6.64 -8.00 -6.16
N GLU A 95 -7.70 -8.36 -6.87
CA GLU A 95 -8.15 -9.76 -6.93
C GLU A 95 -7.08 -10.70 -7.53
N PRO A 96 -7.10 -12.00 -7.17
CA PRO A 96 -6.13 -12.98 -7.69
C PRO A 96 -6.01 -12.98 -9.22
N ASN A 97 -7.14 -12.89 -9.93
CA ASN A 97 -7.16 -12.87 -11.39
C ASN A 97 -6.46 -11.62 -11.96
N PHE A 98 -6.58 -10.47 -11.31
CA PHE A 98 -5.87 -9.25 -11.71
C PHE A 98 -4.36 -9.42 -11.55
N VAL A 99 -3.90 -9.92 -10.40
CA VAL A 99 -2.46 -10.13 -10.16
C VAL A 99 -1.89 -11.19 -11.09
N ALA A 100 -2.64 -12.27 -11.36
CA ALA A 100 -2.25 -13.31 -12.30
C ALA A 100 -2.16 -12.78 -13.74
N ALA A 101 -3.16 -12.02 -14.21
CA ALA A 101 -3.20 -11.47 -15.56
C ALA A 101 -2.02 -10.52 -15.85
N ASN A 102 -1.57 -9.77 -14.84
CA ASN A 102 -0.45 -8.84 -15.00
C ASN A 102 0.93 -9.52 -14.96
N ARG A 103 1.03 -10.81 -14.61
CA ARG A 103 2.32 -11.52 -14.54
C ARG A 103 3.08 -11.48 -15.86
N ALA A 104 2.40 -11.73 -16.98
CA ALA A 104 3.04 -11.73 -18.29
C ALA A 104 3.60 -10.35 -18.65
N ALA A 105 2.89 -9.27 -18.28
CA ALA A 105 3.36 -7.91 -18.48
C ALA A 105 4.62 -7.61 -17.65
N MET A 106 4.63 -7.99 -16.36
CA MET A 106 5.81 -7.79 -15.49
C MET A 106 7.04 -8.54 -16.00
N LEU A 107 6.87 -9.78 -16.47
CA LEU A 107 7.96 -10.56 -17.07
C LEU A 107 8.49 -9.91 -18.36
N LYS A 108 7.62 -9.36 -19.21
CA LYS A 108 8.03 -8.61 -20.42
C LYS A 108 8.83 -7.34 -20.09
N LEU A 109 8.60 -6.74 -18.92
CA LEU A 109 9.40 -5.62 -18.39
C LEU A 109 10.74 -6.07 -17.79
N GLY A 110 11.04 -7.37 -17.82
CA GLY A 110 12.24 -7.96 -17.22
C GLY A 110 12.17 -8.00 -15.69
N LEU A 111 10.98 -7.90 -15.10
CA LEU A 111 10.79 -7.96 -13.65
C LEU A 111 10.39 -9.38 -13.23
N HIS A 112 10.93 -9.82 -12.09
CA HIS A 112 10.53 -11.04 -11.41
C HIS A 112 9.86 -10.71 -10.07
N ARG A 113 8.97 -11.58 -9.62
CA ARG A 113 8.23 -11.40 -8.38
C ARG A 113 9.13 -11.71 -7.19
N VAL A 114 9.31 -10.75 -6.29
CA VAL A 114 10.12 -10.89 -5.07
C VAL A 114 9.29 -10.93 -3.79
N SER A 115 8.02 -10.52 -3.87
CA SER A 115 7.07 -10.68 -2.79
C SER A 115 5.68 -10.98 -3.36
N HIS A 116 4.95 -11.86 -2.69
CA HIS A 116 3.54 -12.14 -2.98
C HIS A 116 2.85 -12.49 -1.67
N LYS A 117 1.66 -11.94 -1.45
CA LYS A 117 0.77 -12.32 -0.35
C LYS A 117 -0.64 -12.47 -0.88
N SER A 118 -1.35 -13.42 -0.29
CA SER A 118 -2.77 -13.67 -0.54
C SER A 118 -3.49 -13.61 0.81
N VAL A 119 -4.50 -12.76 0.91
CA VAL A 119 -5.23 -12.49 2.15
C VAL A 119 -6.71 -12.72 1.88
N ARG A 120 -7.31 -13.63 2.66
CA ARG A 120 -8.75 -13.88 2.63
C ARG A 120 -9.44 -12.99 3.66
N ASP A 121 -10.39 -12.19 3.22
CA ASP A 121 -11.23 -11.41 4.12
C ASP A 121 -12.21 -12.33 4.84
N PRO A 122 -12.18 -12.41 6.19
CA PRO A 122 -13.08 -13.28 6.93
C PRO A 122 -14.55 -12.86 6.83
N ALA A 123 -14.83 -11.57 6.57
CA ALA A 123 -16.21 -11.07 6.52
C ALA A 123 -16.92 -11.46 5.22
N THR A 124 -16.24 -11.37 4.09
CA THR A 124 -16.83 -11.64 2.76
C THR A 124 -16.38 -12.97 2.14
N GLY A 125 -15.33 -13.58 2.68
CA GLY A 125 -14.66 -14.74 2.09
C GLY A 125 -13.87 -14.44 0.82
N GLN A 126 -13.85 -13.18 0.35
CA GLN A 126 -13.11 -12.74 -0.83
C GLN A 126 -11.60 -12.75 -0.56
N THR A 127 -10.83 -12.98 -1.62
CA THR A 127 -9.37 -12.96 -1.55
C THR A 127 -8.84 -11.71 -2.25
N VAL A 128 -7.90 -11.04 -1.61
CA VAL A 128 -7.05 -10.00 -2.21
C VAL A 128 -5.62 -10.51 -2.25
N GLU A 129 -4.91 -10.16 -3.32
CA GLU A 129 -3.50 -10.46 -3.48
C GLU A 129 -2.70 -9.19 -3.67
N CYS A 130 -1.43 -9.28 -3.28
CA CYS A 130 -0.49 -8.19 -3.45
C CYS A 130 0.89 -8.71 -3.80
N ALA A 131 1.59 -8.02 -4.69
CA ALA A 131 2.88 -8.46 -5.19
C ALA A 131 3.86 -7.29 -5.37
N ILE A 132 5.15 -7.57 -5.17
CA ILE A 132 6.26 -6.68 -5.51
C ILE A 132 7.10 -7.38 -6.58
N TRP A 133 7.45 -6.62 -7.62
CA TRP A 133 8.24 -7.06 -8.76
C TRP A 133 9.50 -6.19 -8.88
N THR A 134 10.64 -6.79 -9.20
CA THR A 134 11.91 -6.07 -9.44
C THR A 134 12.72 -6.78 -10.51
N ASN A 135 13.64 -6.07 -11.16
CA ASN A 135 14.75 -6.71 -11.90
C ASN A 135 15.92 -7.04 -10.96
#